data_AF-A0AB38PUP1-F1
#
_entry.id   AF-A0AB38PUP1-F1
#
_cell.length_a   1.000
_cell.length_b   1.000
_cell.length_c   1.000
_cell.angle_alpha   90.00
_cell.angle_beta   90.00
_cell.angle_gamma   90.00
#
_symmetry.space_group_name_H-M   'P 1'
#
loop_
_entity.id
_entity.type
_entity.pdbx_description
1 polymer ?
#
loop_
_entity_poly.entity_id
_entity_poly.type
_entity_poly.pdbx_seq_one_letter_code
_entity_poly.pdbx_strand_id
1 'polypeptide(L)'
;MKATIEKKLRSLVTLNKVTIFIAKLFGMISKFQNGDIVCLKHDKTKRFVVEDNTIMKGKIKLLYFNEFMGVMFPALIEPRFLMLAPKQE
;
A
#
# COMPACT_ATOMS: atom_id res chain seq x y z
N MET A 1 -3.14 -9.40 -37.22
CA MET A 1 -2.17 -9.17 -36.12
C MET A 1 -2.68 -8.20 -35.05
N LYS A 2 -3.13 -6.98 -35.41
CA LYS A 2 -3.55 -5.95 -34.44
C LYS A 2 -4.71 -6.36 -33.51
N ALA A 3 -5.77 -6.95 -34.07
CA ALA A 3 -6.94 -7.42 -33.31
C ALA A 3 -6.60 -8.53 -32.28
N THR A 4 -5.63 -9.38 -32.58
CA THR A 4 -5.18 -10.47 -31.67
C THR A 4 -4.43 -9.90 -30.45
N ILE A 5 -3.64 -8.85 -30.66
CA ILE A 5 -2.90 -8.16 -29.58
C ILE A 5 -3.89 -7.43 -28.66
N GLU A 6 -4.87 -6.72 -29.22
CA GLU A 6 -5.90 -6.03 -28.44
C GLU A 6 -6.73 -7.00 -27.59
N LYS A 7 -7.11 -8.16 -28.13
CA LYS A 7 -7.83 -9.20 -27.39
C LYS A 7 -7.00 -9.75 -26.22
N LYS A 8 -5.69 -9.97 -26.42
CA LYS A 8 -4.76 -10.39 -25.35
C LYS A 8 -4.61 -9.34 -24.27
N LEU A 9 -4.43 -8.07 -24.65
CA LEU A 9 -4.35 -6.95 -23.70
C LEU A 9 -5.62 -6.83 -22.86
N ARG A 10 -6.80 -6.87 -23.49
CA ARG A 10 -8.08 -6.84 -22.76
C ARG A 10 -8.20 -8.00 -21.78
N SER A 11 -7.83 -9.21 -22.20
CA SER A 11 -7.83 -10.39 -21.31
C SER A 11 -6.93 -10.20 -20.09
N LEU A 12 -5.69 -9.70 -20.29
CA LEU A 12 -4.75 -9.41 -19.21
C LEU A 12 -5.28 -8.35 -18.24
N VAL A 13 -5.88 -7.28 -18.77
CA VAL A 13 -6.49 -6.22 -17.94
C VAL A 13 -7.65 -6.77 -17.12
N THR A 14 -8.51 -7.59 -17.72
CA THR A 14 -9.62 -8.25 -17.01
C THR A 14 -9.11 -9.18 -15.92
N LEU A 15 -8.11 -10.02 -16.22
CA LEU A 15 -7.48 -10.92 -15.25
C LEU A 15 -6.91 -10.13 -14.07
N ASN A 16 -6.18 -9.04 -14.33
CA ASN A 16 -5.61 -8.20 -13.29
C ASN A 16 -6.68 -7.56 -12.40
N LYS A 17 -7.78 -7.08 -12.99
CA LYS A 17 -8.94 -6.55 -12.23
C LYS A 17 -9.55 -7.62 -11.32
N VAL A 18 -9.72 -8.85 -11.82
CA VAL A 18 -10.26 -9.97 -11.02
C VAL A 18 -9.30 -10.32 -9.88
N THR A 19 -7.99 -10.39 -10.13
CA THR A 19 -6.99 -10.68 -9.08
C THR A 19 -7.00 -9.61 -7.99
N ILE A 20 -7.03 -8.33 -8.35
CA ILE A 20 -7.13 -7.22 -7.38
C ILE A 20 -8.43 -7.32 -6.59
N PHE A 21 -9.55 -7.65 -7.25
CA PHE A 21 -10.84 -7.82 -6.58
C PHE A 21 -10.82 -8.95 -5.55
N ILE A 22 -10.26 -10.11 -5.92
CA ILE A 22 -10.09 -11.26 -5.02
C ILE A 22 -9.19 -10.86 -3.84
N ALA A 23 -8.04 -10.22 -4.09
CA ALA A 23 -7.16 -9.75 -3.03
C ALA A 23 -7.86 -8.78 -2.06
N LYS A 24 -8.73 -7.88 -2.56
CA LYS A 24 -9.57 -7.01 -1.70
C LYS A 24 -10.55 -7.83 -0.86
N LEU A 25 -11.24 -8.80 -1.47
CA LEU A 25 -12.24 -9.63 -0.78
C LEU A 25 -11.61 -10.42 0.38
N PHE A 26 -10.40 -10.91 0.20
CA PHE A 26 -9.65 -11.63 1.24
C PHE A 26 -8.90 -10.71 2.22
N GLY A 27 -9.12 -9.38 2.16
CA GLY A 27 -8.46 -8.43 3.06
C GLY A 27 -6.95 -8.35 2.87
N MET A 28 -6.44 -8.74 1.70
CA MET A 28 -5.02 -8.67 1.34
C MET A 28 -4.63 -7.30 0.80
N ILE A 29 -5.57 -6.36 0.66
CA ILE A 29 -5.30 -4.97 0.30
C ILE A 29 -5.73 -4.08 1.44
N SER A 30 -4.81 -3.23 1.87
CA SER A 30 -5.04 -2.18 2.85
C SER A 30 -6.03 -1.14 2.36
N LYS A 31 -6.70 -0.48 3.30
CA LYS A 31 -7.48 0.73 3.01
C LYS A 31 -6.62 1.95 2.63
N PHE A 32 -5.32 1.91 2.94
CA PHE A 32 -4.36 2.95 2.58
C PHE A 32 -3.84 2.72 1.15
N GLN A 33 -3.57 3.79 0.42
CA GLN A 33 -3.02 3.77 -0.93
C GLN A 33 -1.50 3.93 -0.91
N ASN A 34 -0.82 3.48 -1.96
CA ASN A 34 0.62 3.71 -2.12
C ASN A 34 0.89 5.22 -2.16
N GLY A 35 1.89 5.67 -1.40
CA GLY A 35 2.22 7.08 -1.24
C GLY A 35 1.41 7.81 -0.15
N ASP A 36 0.38 7.20 0.44
CA ASP A 36 -0.31 7.80 1.59
C ASP A 36 0.67 8.03 2.74
N ILE A 37 0.57 9.19 3.38
CA ILE A 37 1.27 9.45 4.64
C ILE A 37 0.36 9.00 5.77
N VAL A 38 0.82 8.01 6.54
CA VAL A 38 0.13 7.45 7.70
C VAL A 38 0.91 7.69 8.98
N CYS A 39 0.23 7.67 10.12
CA CYS A 39 0.87 7.69 11.43
C CYS A 39 0.24 6.65 12.36
N LEU A 40 0.91 6.40 13.49
CA LEU A 40 0.36 5.53 14.52
C LEU A 40 -0.83 6.21 15.18
N LYS A 41 -1.89 5.46 15.45
CA LYS A 41 -3.07 5.97 16.18
C LYS A 41 -2.71 6.52 17.56
N HIS A 42 -1.72 5.93 18.22
CA HIS A 42 -1.27 6.31 19.56
C HIS A 42 -0.11 7.33 19.55
N ASP A 43 0.56 7.52 18.42
CA ASP A 43 1.68 8.46 18.27
C ASP A 43 1.65 9.07 16.87
N LYS A 44 1.06 10.26 16.77
CA LYS A 44 0.89 10.98 15.50
C LYS A 44 2.19 11.63 15.00
N THR A 45 3.24 11.66 15.83
CA THR A 45 4.54 12.26 15.46
C THR A 45 5.32 11.37 14.51
N LYS A 46 5.18 10.04 14.67
CA LYS A 46 5.80 9.05 13.79
C LYS A 46 4.99 8.89 12.51
N ARG A 47 5.49 9.50 11.44
CA ARG A 47 4.92 9.43 10.10
C ARG A 47 5.64 8.38 9.25
N PHE A 48 4.87 7.73 8.41
CA PHE A 48 5.33 6.72 7.46
C PHE A 48 4.68 6.97 6.10
N VAL A 49 5.38 6.63 5.04
CA VAL A 49 4.84 6.57 3.68
C VAL A 49 4.46 5.14 3.37
N VAL A 50 3.30 4.91 2.79
CA VAL A 50 2.89 3.58 2.33
C VAL A 50 3.69 3.21 1.08
N GLU A 51 4.53 2.20 1.17
CA GLU A 51 5.32 1.70 0.03
C GLU A 51 4.48 0.78 -0.85
N ASP A 52 3.78 -0.16 -0.22
CA ASP A 52 2.92 -1.14 -0.88
C ASP A 52 1.67 -1.36 -0.01
N ASN A 53 0.50 -1.13 -0.60
CA ASN A 53 -0.79 -1.33 0.03
C ASN A 53 -1.21 -2.78 0.16
N THR A 54 -0.41 -3.73 -0.32
CA THR A 54 -0.61 -5.15 -0.11
C THR A 54 -0.33 -5.53 1.35
N ILE A 55 -1.23 -6.31 1.93
CA ILE A 55 -1.11 -6.86 3.28
C ILE A 55 -0.47 -8.24 3.18
N MET A 56 0.72 -8.37 3.73
CA MET A 56 1.44 -9.64 3.84
C MET A 56 1.54 -10.04 5.31
N LYS A 57 1.06 -11.24 5.65
CA LYS A 57 1.05 -11.76 7.04
C LYS A 57 0.42 -10.76 8.04
N GLY A 58 -0.67 -10.10 7.62
CA GLY A 58 -1.39 -9.11 8.44
C GLY A 58 -0.75 -7.73 8.54
N LYS A 59 0.40 -7.50 7.88
CA LYS A 59 1.15 -6.24 7.94
C LYS A 59 1.23 -5.56 6.57
N ILE A 60 1.20 -4.24 6.56
CA ILE A 60 1.44 -3.40 5.39
C ILE A 60 2.91 -2.95 5.38
N LYS A 61 3.48 -2.76 4.17
CA LYS A 61 4.84 -2.27 4.00
C LYS A 61 4.87 -0.76 3.94
N LEU A 62 5.68 -0.17 4.81
CA LEU A 62 5.82 1.27 4.99
C LEU A 62 7.29 1.68 4.91
N LEU A 63 7.54 2.96 4.68
CA LEU A 63 8.85 3.58 4.77
C LEU A 63 8.80 4.75 5.76
N TYR A 64 9.84 4.91 6.56
CA TYR A 64 10.05 6.10 7.39
C TYR A 64 11.48 6.61 7.23
N PHE A 65 11.68 7.90 7.46
CA PHE A 65 13.03 8.46 7.46
C PHE A 65 13.71 8.20 8.80
N ASN A 66 14.87 7.53 8.77
CA ASN A 66 15.71 7.35 9.94
C ASN A 66 16.78 8.46 9.97
N GLU A 67 16.59 9.45 10.86
CA GLU A 67 17.47 10.61 10.98
C GLU A 67 18.92 10.24 11.33
N PHE A 68 19.14 9.19 12.13
CA PHE A 68 20.48 8.77 12.53
C PHE A 68 21.30 8.23 11.36
N MET A 69 20.63 7.57 10.40
CA MET A 69 21.28 6.97 9.24
C MET A 69 21.15 7.83 7.98
N GLY A 70 20.28 8.85 7.98
CA GLY A 70 20.00 9.69 6.81
C GLY A 70 19.32 8.95 5.66
N VAL A 71 18.62 7.83 5.90
CA VAL A 71 18.01 7.00 4.86
C VAL A 71 16.55 6.62 5.17
N MET A 72 15.80 6.28 4.13
CA MET A 72 14.48 5.67 4.27
C MET A 72 14.63 4.21 4.70
N PHE A 73 13.92 3.81 5.74
CA PHE A 73 13.98 2.46 6.30
C PHE A 73 12.60 1.79 6.24
N PRO A 74 12.53 0.49 5.90
CA PRO A 74 11.27 -0.22 5.83
C PRO A 74 10.70 -0.51 7.22
N ALA A 75 9.37 -0.49 7.33
CA ALA A 75 8.62 -0.91 8.49
C ALA A 75 7.45 -1.81 8.08
N LEU A 76 7.17 -2.84 8.87
CA LEU A 76 6.02 -3.73 8.69
C LEU A 76 5.09 -3.57 9.89
N ILE A 77 3.92 -2.96 9.67
CA ILE A 77 2.97 -2.62 10.74
C ILE A 77 1.60 -3.16 10.38
N GLU A 78 0.83 -3.59 11.38
CA GLU A 78 -0.57 -3.98 11.14
C GLU A 78 -1.44 -2.74 10.88
N PRO A 79 -2.24 -2.70 9.80
CA PRO A 79 -3.03 -1.52 9.43
C PRO A 79 -3.98 -1.02 10.52
N ARG A 80 -4.40 -1.87 11.46
CA ARG A 80 -5.28 -1.49 12.57
C ARG A 80 -4.67 -0.46 13.52
N PHE A 81 -3.35 -0.35 13.57
CA PHE A 81 -2.64 0.64 14.40
C PHE A 81 -2.38 1.96 13.67
N LEU A 82 -2.75 2.05 12.39
CA LEU A 82 -2.48 3.20 11.54
C LEU A 82 -3.72 4.05 11.30
N MET A 83 -3.49 5.33 11.04
CA MET A 83 -4.46 6.27 10.49
C MET A 83 -3.78 7.17 9.45
N LEU A 84 -4.58 7.80 8.57
CA LEU A 84 -4.05 8.84 7.69
C LEU A 84 -3.48 9.97 8.56
N ALA A 85 -2.27 10.41 8.22
CA ALA A 85 -1.66 11.50 8.93
C ALA A 85 -2.46 12.79 8.70
N PRO A 86 -2.71 13.59 9.75
CA PRO A 86 -3.28 14.92 9.55
C PRO A 86 -2.35 15.76 8.67
N LYS A 87 -2.94 16.63 7.84
CA LYS A 87 -2.20 17.58 7.02
C LYS A 87 -1.30 18.42 7.94
N GLN A 88 -0.07 18.66 7.49
CA GLN A 88 0.78 19.67 8.11
C GLN A 88 0.33 21.03 7.57
N GLU A 89 0.13 21.98 8.48
CA GLU A 89 -0.09 23.39 8.16
C GLU A 89 1.19 24.03 7.61
#